data_AF-A0A2M9EQ18-F1
#
_entry.id   AF-A0A2M9EQ18-F1
#
_cell.length_a   1.000
_cell.length_b   1.000
_cell.length_c   1.000
_cell.angle_alpha   90.00
_cell.angle_beta   90.00
_cell.angle_gamma   90.00
#
_symmetry.space_group_name_H-M   'P 1'
#
loop_
_entity.id
_entity.type
_entity.pdbx_description
1 polymer ?
#
loop_
_entity_poly.entity_id
_entity_poly.type
_entity_poly.pdbx_seq_one_letter_code
_entity_poly.pdbx_strand_id
1 'polypeptide(L)' 'MSAVMVEAIKRWTARRKSALVLEIIQGKTTVAEASRQFDLTPAEVEAWVEDGKRGM' A
#
# COMPACT_ATOMS: atom_id res chain seq x y z
N MET A 1 -18.41 15.70 -11.41
CA MET A 1 -17.27 14.81 -11.07
C MET A 1 -17.19 14.59 -9.56
N SER A 2 -18.13 13.88 -8.92
CA SER A 2 -18.15 13.84 -7.44
C SER A 2 -18.86 12.64 -6.80
N ALA A 3 -18.92 11.48 -7.46
CA ALA A 3 -19.47 10.25 -6.84
C ALA A 3 -18.39 9.18 -6.59
N VAL A 4 -17.34 9.14 -7.41
CA VAL A 4 -16.32 8.06 -7.36
C VAL A 4 -15.29 8.22 -6.24
N MET A 5 -15.22 9.38 -5.58
CA MET A 5 -14.18 9.66 -4.58
C MET A 5 -14.55 9.13 -3.17
N VAL A 6 -15.84 8.99 -2.87
CA VAL A 6 -16.27 8.74 -1.48
C VAL A 6 -16.13 7.25 -1.09
N GLU A 7 -16.28 6.32 -2.03
CA GLU A 7 -16.02 4.88 -1.78
C GLU A 7 -14.53 4.54 -1.66
N ALA A 8 -13.63 5.39 -2.15
CA ALA A 8 -12.18 5.22 -1.99
C ALA A 8 -11.70 5.51 -0.55
N ILE A 9 -12.54 6.11 0.31
CA ILE A 9 -12.14 6.49 1.67
C ILE A 9 -11.96 5.25 2.57
N LYS A 10 -12.48 4.07 2.18
CA LYS A 10 -12.21 2.78 2.83
C LYS A 10 -11.16 1.91 2.13
N ARG A 11 -10.63 2.31 0.96
CA ARG A 11 -9.76 1.48 0.10
C ARG A 11 -8.53 2.26 -0.32
N TRP A 12 -7.34 1.76 0.00
CA TRP A 12 -6.06 2.42 -0.33
C TRP A 12 -6.04 2.95 -1.77
N THR A 13 -5.82 4.25 -1.93
CA THR A 13 -5.71 4.87 -3.25
C THR A 13 -4.43 4.36 -3.93
N ALA A 14 -4.47 4.19 -5.26
CA ALA A 14 -3.34 3.65 -6.03
C ALA A 14 -2.03 4.39 -5.73
N ARG A 15 -2.07 5.74 -5.63
CA ARG A 15 -0.88 6.54 -5.30
C ARG A 15 -0.30 6.23 -3.92
N ARG A 16 -1.15 6.09 -2.90
CA ARG A 16 -0.69 5.84 -1.52
C ARG A 16 -0.09 4.44 -1.43
N LYS A 17 -0.72 3.45 -2.07
CA LYS A 17 -0.22 2.06 -2.13
C LYS A 17 1.16 2.00 -2.78
N SER A 18 1.35 2.66 -3.92
CA SER A 18 2.65 2.70 -4.61
C SER A 18 3.73 3.39 -3.77
N ALA A 19 3.42 4.50 -3.10
CA ALA A 19 4.37 5.17 -2.21
C ALA A 19 4.82 4.26 -1.07
N LEU A 20 3.88 3.59 -0.40
CA LEU A 20 4.18 2.65 0.69
C LEU A 20 5.05 1.48 0.21
N VAL A 21 4.71 0.88 -0.94
CA VAL A 21 5.49 -0.22 -1.53
C VAL A 21 6.92 0.22 -1.86
N LEU A 22 7.10 1.42 -2.41
CA LEU A 22 8.44 1.96 -2.69
C LEU A 22 9.26 2.18 -1.42
N GLU A 23 8.65 2.67 -0.35
CA GLU A 23 9.33 2.84 0.94
C GLU A 23 9.77 1.49 1.53
N ILE A 24 8.96 0.43 1.37
CA ILE A 24 9.32 -0.92 1.81
C ILE A 24 10.47 -1.49 0.96
N ILE A 25 10.39 -1.36 -0.37
CA ILE A 25 11.44 -1.82 -1.29
C ILE A 25 12.76 -1.08 -1.03
N GLN A 26 12.71 0.22 -0.73
CA GLN A 26 13.87 1.04 -0.37
C GLN A 26 14.40 0.78 1.04
N GLY A 27 13.73 -0.05 1.85
CA GLY A 27 14.13 -0.36 3.23
C GLY A 27 13.90 0.78 4.23
N LYS A 28 13.07 1.78 3.90
CA LYS A 28 12.71 2.89 4.78
C LYS A 28 11.66 2.50 5.83
N THR A 29 10.81 1.54 5.49
CA THR A 29 9.84 0.93 6.39
C THR A 29 9.79 -0.57 6.14
N THR A 30 9.29 -1.34 7.10
CA THR A 30 9.13 -2.78 6.96
C THR A 30 7.66 -3.13 6.73
N VAL A 31 7.39 -4.31 6.17
CA VAL A 31 6.03 -4.84 6.03
C VAL A 31 5.31 -4.83 7.39
N ALA A 32 6.00 -5.22 8.47
CA ALA A 32 5.43 -5.29 9.80
C ALA A 32 5.08 -3.90 10.38
N GLU A 33 5.97 -2.91 10.20
CA GLU A 33 5.69 -1.53 10.61
C GLU A 33 4.56 -0.90 9.80
N ALA A 34 4.59 -1.06 8.48
CA ALA A 34 3.51 -0.59 7.60
C ALA A 34 2.15 -1.21 7.97
N SER A 35 2.14 -2.51 8.26
CA SER A 35 0.93 -3.23 8.68
C SER A 35 0.33 -2.65 9.96
N ARG A 36 1.17 -2.41 10.97
CA ARG A 36 0.73 -1.83 12.25
C ARG A 36 0.31 -0.37 12.12
N GLN A 37 1.04 0.42 11.33
CA GLN A 37 0.80 1.85 11.17
C GLN A 37 -0.49 2.15 10.42
N PHE A 38 -0.85 1.27 9.49
CA PHE A 38 -1.99 1.47 8.60
C PHE A 38 -3.13 0.48 8.82
N ASP A 39 -3.06 -0.32 9.88
CA ASP A 39 -4.03 -1.36 10.22
C ASP A 39 -4.31 -2.31 9.04
N LEU A 40 -3.23 -2.65 8.32
CA LEU A 40 -3.25 -3.59 7.20
C LEU A 40 -2.75 -4.93 7.67
N THR A 41 -3.22 -6.00 7.02
CA THR A 41 -2.63 -7.31 7.27
C THR A 41 -1.25 -7.39 6.59
N PRO A 42 -0.26 -8.06 7.23
CA PRO A 42 1.03 -8.29 6.60
C PRO A 42 0.92 -8.94 5.22
N ALA A 43 -0.01 -9.87 5.04
CA ALA A 43 -0.27 -10.54 3.77
C ALA A 43 -0.72 -9.57 2.65
N GLU A 44 -1.57 -8.59 2.97
CA GLU A 44 -1.98 -7.57 1.99
C GLU A 44 -0.80 -6.70 1.57
N VAL A 45 0.04 -6.28 2.53
CA VAL A 45 1.21 -5.46 2.25
C VAL A 45 2.25 -6.24 1.45
N GLU A 46 2.48 -7.52 1.77
CA GLU A 46 3.35 -8.41 1.00
C GLU A 46 2.89 -8.57 -0.44
N ALA A 47 1.59 -8.82 -0.66
CA ALA A 47 1.03 -8.92 -2.00
C ALA A 47 1.28 -7.64 -2.81
N TRP A 48 1.18 -6.47 -2.18
CA TRP A 48 1.42 -5.19 -2.85
C TRP A 48 2.89 -4.99 -3.21
N VAL A 49 3.80 -5.42 -2.34
CA VAL A 49 5.25 -5.36 -2.60
C VAL A 49 5.62 -6.30 -3.74
N GLU A 50 5.08 -7.51 -3.76
CA GLU A 50 5.32 -8.48 -4.83
C GLU A 50 4.74 -8.01 -6.18
N ASP A 51 3.52 -7.47 -6.20
CA ASP A 51 2.93 -6.84 -7.38
C ASP A 51 3.81 -5.66 -7.87
N GLY A 52 4.31 -4.84 -6.95
CA GLY A 52 5.19 -3.71 -7.26
C GLY A 52 6.52 -4.15 -7.86
N LYS A 53 7.13 -5.23 -7.36
CA LYS A 53 8.37 -5.79 -7.92
C LYS A 53 8.18 -6.41 -9.29
N ARG A 54 7.02 -7.02 -9.57
CA ARG A 54 6.71 -7.63 -10.89
C ARG A 54 6.46 -6.60 -11.99
N GLY A 55 6.05 -5.39 -11.61
CA GLY A 55 5.79 -4.28 -12.54
C GLY A 55 6.98 -3.35 -12.80
N MET A 56 8.12 -3.58 -12.12
CA MET A 56 9.41 -2.94 -12.41
C MET A 56 10.17 -3.76 -13.44
#